data_AF-A0A8X6S7P3-F1
#
_entry.id   AF-A0A8X6S7P3-F1
#
_cell.length_a   1.000
_cell.length_b   1.000
_cell.length_c   1.000
_cell.angle_alpha   90.00
_cell.angle_beta   90.00
_cell.angle_gamma   90.00
#
_symmetry.space_group_name_H-M   'P 1'
#
loop_
_entity.id
_entity.type
_entity.pdbx_description
1 polymer ?
#
loop_
_entity_poly.entity_id
_entity_poly.type
_entity_poly.pdbx_seq_one_letter_code
_entity_poly.pdbx_strand_id
1 'polypeptide(L)'
;MQISPSRVELAARGQNDKKESAGREALFPSHTDWLYDGRVHERRESRYDSGYGATDCNGRAAQRLYTERHPVRRTPAHTMFSRLHQQICETGSFQKAARNRDRMARTELNEEIVLDMVETTPSLSTRGIANDIGISYSSIWRILDDSALHPFHYQRVHSLKECDFAPRQAFSQWYLQQRIANPFFAASVLFTDEASFSREGIFNTHNSYSWAAANPHVTRTRAAQDRFLVNV
;
A
#
# COMPACT_ATOMS: atom_id res chain seq x y z
N MET A 1 -6.36 -14.40 40.28
CA MET A 1 -6.16 -14.82 38.88
C MET A 1 -6.92 -13.84 38.01
N GLN A 2 -6.24 -12.80 37.52
CA GLN A 2 -6.81 -11.87 36.55
C GLN A 2 -6.41 -12.39 35.16
N ILE A 3 -7.41 -12.68 34.34
CA ILE A 3 -7.23 -13.11 32.96
C ILE A 3 -6.98 -11.84 32.14
N SER A 4 -5.76 -11.68 31.64
CA SER A 4 -5.40 -10.60 30.72
C SER A 4 -6.16 -10.77 29.39
N PRO A 5 -6.72 -9.69 28.80
CA PRO A 5 -7.39 -9.77 27.51
C PRO A 5 -6.38 -10.06 26.37
N SER A 6 -6.87 -10.68 25.29
CA SER A 6 -6.04 -11.07 24.14
C SER A 6 -5.47 -9.84 23.41
N ARG A 7 -4.25 -9.99 22.87
CA ARG A 7 -3.44 -8.93 22.24
C ARG A 7 -4.08 -8.28 21.00
N VAL A 8 -5.19 -8.83 20.50
CA VAL A 8 -5.99 -8.29 19.39
C VAL A 8 -6.83 -7.07 19.83
N GLU A 9 -7.21 -6.96 21.11
CA GLU A 9 -8.07 -5.87 21.60
C GLU A 9 -7.37 -4.52 21.77
N LEU A 10 -6.04 -4.49 21.89
CA LEU A 10 -5.29 -3.25 22.16
C LEU A 10 -5.06 -2.37 20.92
N ALA A 11 -5.30 -2.88 19.71
CA ALA A 11 -5.14 -2.11 18.47
C ALA A 11 -6.40 -1.33 18.04
N ALA A 12 -7.55 -1.56 18.69
CA ALA A 12 -8.85 -1.01 18.25
C ALA A 12 -9.27 0.29 18.96
N ARG A 13 -8.39 0.93 19.73
CA ARG A 13 -8.70 2.19 20.44
C ARG A 13 -7.67 3.28 20.11
N GLY A 14 -7.92 3.97 19.01
CA GLY A 14 -7.34 5.30 18.77
C GLY A 14 -6.85 5.49 17.36
N GLN A 15 -7.77 5.86 16.46
CA GLN A 15 -7.53 6.77 15.33
C GLN A 15 -8.82 6.89 14.53
N ASN A 16 -9.78 7.65 15.07
CA ASN A 16 -10.81 8.29 14.27
C ASN A 16 -10.66 9.79 14.50
N ASP A 17 -9.69 10.39 13.81
CA ASP A 17 -9.75 11.81 13.50
C ASP A 17 -8.87 12.13 12.28
N LYS A 18 -9.58 12.52 11.22
CA LYS A 18 -9.23 13.51 10.19
C LYS A 18 -7.84 13.41 9.55
N LYS A 19 -7.82 12.86 8.33
CA LYS A 19 -7.02 13.41 7.23
C LYS A 19 -7.94 13.83 6.08
N GLU A 20 -8.33 15.09 6.16
CA GLU A 20 -8.53 15.96 4.99
C GLU A 20 -7.41 15.70 3.99
N SER A 21 -7.76 15.23 2.79
CA SER A 21 -6.87 15.26 1.63
C SER A 21 -7.60 15.98 0.51
N ALA A 22 -7.12 17.21 0.29
CA ALA A 22 -7.52 18.09 -0.78
C ALA A 22 -7.20 17.48 -2.16
N GLY A 23 -8.17 17.61 -3.06
CA GLY A 23 -7.95 18.08 -4.43
C GLY A 23 -7.14 17.18 -5.37
N ARG A 24 -7.81 16.19 -5.96
CA ARG A 24 -7.58 15.84 -7.38
C ARG A 24 -8.92 15.68 -8.08
N GLU A 25 -9.38 16.78 -8.67
CA GLU A 25 -10.45 16.79 -9.67
C GLU A 25 -10.04 15.90 -10.85
N ALA A 26 -10.71 14.75 -10.98
CA ALA A 26 -10.73 13.96 -12.20
C ALA A 26 -12.15 14.04 -12.76
N LEU A 27 -12.26 14.77 -13.86
CA LEU A 27 -13.48 15.16 -14.56
C LEU A 27 -14.07 13.96 -15.33
N PHE A 28 -14.78 13.04 -14.68
CA PHE A 28 -15.66 12.07 -15.37
C PHE A 28 -16.94 11.81 -14.55
N PRO A 29 -18.12 12.28 -14.99
CA PRO A 29 -19.38 12.09 -14.26
C PRO A 29 -19.79 10.62 -14.20
N SER A 30 -20.05 10.13 -12.99
CA SER A 30 -20.52 8.77 -12.75
C SER A 30 -21.99 8.60 -13.15
N HIS A 31 -22.42 7.37 -13.42
CA HIS A 31 -23.76 7.00 -13.89
C HIS A 31 -24.92 7.37 -12.93
N THR A 32 -24.63 7.96 -11.77
CA THR A 32 -25.57 8.23 -10.68
C THR A 32 -25.81 9.71 -10.37
N ASP A 33 -25.17 10.65 -11.09
CA ASP A 33 -25.30 12.10 -10.86
C ASP A 33 -26.66 12.74 -11.26
N TRP A 34 -27.71 11.95 -11.51
CA TRP A 34 -28.94 12.42 -12.16
C TRP A 34 -30.19 12.36 -11.27
N LEU A 35 -30.02 12.33 -9.94
CA LEU A 35 -31.15 12.31 -8.98
C LEU A 35 -31.23 13.52 -8.04
N TYR A 36 -30.40 14.56 -8.23
CA TYR A 36 -30.46 15.78 -7.43
C TYR A 36 -30.37 17.03 -8.30
N ASP A 37 -31.43 17.85 -8.33
CA ASP A 37 -31.34 19.28 -8.62
C ASP A 37 -31.23 20.01 -7.28
N GLY A 38 -30.10 20.67 -7.06
CA GLY A 38 -29.78 21.36 -5.82
C GLY A 38 -30.57 22.66 -5.70
N ARG A 39 -31.73 22.61 -5.04
CA ARG A 39 -32.31 23.78 -4.36
C ARG A 39 -32.88 23.40 -3.00
N VAL A 40 -32.33 24.05 -1.98
CA VAL A 40 -32.79 24.06 -0.60
C VAL A 40 -34.24 24.50 -0.55
N HIS A 41 -35.18 23.60 -0.25
CA HIS A 41 -36.51 23.96 0.26
C HIS A 41 -37.06 22.85 1.17
N GLU A 42 -36.99 23.17 2.45
CA GLU A 42 -37.95 22.91 3.53
C GLU A 42 -39.10 21.91 3.29
N ARG A 43 -39.04 20.83 4.09
CA ARG A 43 -40.16 20.04 4.67
C ARG A 43 -41.54 20.18 3.98
N ARG A 44 -41.85 19.26 3.05
CA ARG A 44 -43.13 18.52 2.92
C ARG A 44 -43.06 17.51 1.77
N GLU A 45 -43.47 16.27 2.06
CA GLU A 45 -43.76 15.19 1.10
C GLU A 45 -42.68 14.83 0.07
N SER A 46 -41.73 14.02 0.54
CA SER A 46 -40.75 13.27 -0.25
C SER A 46 -41.43 12.23 -1.16
N ARG A 47 -41.99 12.66 -2.29
CA ARG A 47 -42.40 11.78 -3.38
C ARG A 47 -41.22 11.62 -4.35
N TYR A 48 -40.36 10.63 -4.09
CA TYR A 48 -39.32 10.22 -5.03
C TYR A 48 -39.98 9.57 -6.26
N ASP A 49 -40.31 10.36 -7.27
CA ASP A 49 -40.90 9.87 -8.51
C ASP A 49 -39.79 9.34 -9.45
N SER A 50 -39.22 8.19 -9.08
CA SER A 50 -38.45 7.39 -10.04
C SER A 50 -39.36 7.16 -11.26
N GLY A 51 -38.89 7.37 -12.49
CA GLY A 51 -39.73 7.26 -13.71
C GLY A 51 -40.45 5.91 -13.90
N TYR A 52 -40.16 4.91 -13.06
CA TYR A 52 -40.94 3.69 -12.89
C TYR A 52 -42.26 3.88 -12.13
N GLY A 53 -42.27 4.64 -11.03
CA GLY A 53 -43.46 5.01 -10.26
C GLY A 53 -44.44 5.86 -11.07
N ALA A 54 -43.92 6.81 -11.85
CA ALA A 54 -44.67 7.62 -12.82
C ALA A 54 -45.32 6.82 -13.97
N THR A 55 -44.96 5.53 -14.13
CA THR A 55 -45.49 4.64 -15.18
C THR A 55 -46.34 3.49 -14.61
N ASP A 56 -46.96 3.69 -13.45
CA ASP A 56 -47.74 2.65 -12.74
C ASP A 56 -46.96 1.35 -12.53
N CYS A 57 -45.66 1.45 -12.22
CA CYS A 57 -44.77 0.31 -12.05
C CYS A 57 -44.61 -0.57 -13.31
N ASN A 58 -44.70 0.01 -14.51
CA ASN A 58 -44.48 -0.69 -15.76
C ASN A 58 -43.07 -0.47 -16.31
N GLY A 59 -42.20 -1.47 -16.18
CA GLY A 59 -40.79 -1.37 -16.59
C GLY A 59 -40.58 -1.07 -18.08
N ARG A 60 -41.50 -1.50 -18.96
CA ARG A 60 -41.38 -1.24 -20.40
C ARG A 60 -41.77 0.18 -20.76
N ALA A 61 -42.75 0.75 -20.06
CA ALA A 61 -43.11 2.15 -20.19
C ALA A 61 -41.98 3.05 -19.64
N ALA A 62 -41.41 2.68 -18.50
CA ALA A 62 -40.24 3.36 -17.93
C ALA A 62 -39.03 3.34 -18.89
N GLN A 63 -38.80 2.22 -19.58
CA GLN A 63 -37.74 2.11 -20.59
C GLN A 63 -37.97 3.03 -21.80
N ARG A 64 -39.22 3.19 -22.25
CA ARG A 64 -39.57 4.11 -23.35
C ARG A 64 -39.35 5.57 -22.96
N LEU A 65 -39.87 5.99 -21.80
CA LEU A 65 -39.63 7.33 -21.27
C LEU A 65 -38.14 7.62 -21.06
N TYR A 66 -37.36 6.62 -20.63
CA TYR A 66 -35.91 6.75 -20.50
C TYR A 66 -35.23 6.98 -21.86
N THR A 67 -35.65 6.23 -22.87
CA THR A 67 -35.09 6.34 -24.24
C THR A 67 -35.44 7.68 -24.87
N GLU A 68 -36.66 8.16 -24.66
CA GLU A 68 -37.13 9.48 -25.14
C GLU A 68 -36.39 10.63 -24.46
N ARG A 69 -36.11 10.54 -23.15
CA ARG A 69 -35.35 11.57 -22.42
C ARG A 69 -33.85 11.54 -22.68
N HIS A 70 -33.29 10.38 -23.03
CA HIS A 70 -31.85 10.22 -23.23
C HIS A 70 -31.52 9.46 -24.53
N PRO A 71 -31.76 10.07 -25.71
CA PRO A 71 -31.63 9.41 -27.01
C PRO A 71 -30.19 8.98 -27.35
N VAL A 72 -29.17 9.56 -26.71
CA VAL A 72 -27.75 9.25 -26.98
C VAL A 72 -27.18 8.15 -26.06
N ARG A 73 -27.90 7.75 -25.00
CA ARG A 73 -27.39 6.76 -24.02
C ARG A 73 -27.88 5.36 -24.33
N ARG A 74 -27.10 4.34 -23.93
CA ARG A 74 -27.55 2.93 -24.00
C ARG A 74 -28.78 2.73 -23.12
N THR A 75 -29.85 2.22 -23.71
CA THR A 75 -31.11 1.94 -23.02
C THR A 75 -30.96 0.76 -22.05
N PRO A 76 -31.20 0.93 -20.74
CA PRO A 76 -31.25 -0.15 -19.78
C PRO A 76 -32.40 -1.12 -20.05
N ALA A 77 -32.25 -2.38 -19.62
CA ALA A 77 -33.33 -3.36 -19.71
C ALA A 77 -34.52 -2.98 -18.81
N HIS A 78 -35.76 -3.20 -19.26
CA HIS A 78 -36.98 -2.87 -18.50
C HIS A 78 -37.02 -3.43 -17.06
N THR A 79 -36.38 -4.58 -16.80
CA THR A 79 -36.32 -5.22 -15.48
C THR A 79 -35.42 -4.51 -14.48
N MET A 80 -34.50 -3.66 -14.95
CA MET A 80 -33.64 -2.84 -14.10
C MET A 80 -34.46 -1.80 -13.33
N PHE A 81 -35.44 -1.17 -13.98
CA PHE A 81 -36.29 -0.16 -13.34
C PHE A 81 -37.11 -0.73 -12.17
N SER A 82 -37.66 -1.94 -12.33
CA SER A 82 -38.37 -2.65 -11.27
C SER A 82 -37.47 -2.97 -10.08
N ARG A 83 -36.27 -3.50 -10.33
CA ARG A 83 -35.30 -3.83 -9.27
C ARG A 83 -34.81 -2.59 -8.54
N LEU A 84 -34.59 -1.50 -9.28
CA LEU A 84 -34.15 -0.23 -8.73
C LEU A 84 -35.22 0.36 -7.81
N HIS A 85 -36.48 0.36 -8.27
CA HIS A 85 -37.62 0.81 -7.47
C HIS A 85 -37.78 -0.02 -6.20
N GLN A 86 -37.71 -1.35 -6.31
CA GLN A 86 -37.76 -2.25 -5.16
C GLN A 86 -36.64 -1.96 -4.15
N GLN A 87 -35.41 -1.77 -4.62
CA GLN A 87 -34.26 -1.47 -3.77
C GLN A 87 -34.40 -0.10 -3.05
N ILE A 88 -34.99 0.91 -3.70
CA ILE A 88 -35.32 2.19 -3.06
C ILE A 88 -36.40 2.01 -1.98
N CYS A 89 -37.46 1.26 -2.28
CA CYS A 89 -38.53 1.02 -1.32
C CYS A 89 -38.06 0.22 -0.10
N GLU A 90 -37.18 -0.77 -0.30
CA GLU A 90 -36.71 -1.66 0.76
C GLU A 90 -35.55 -1.06 1.56
N THR A 91 -34.59 -0.40 0.91
CA THR A 91 -33.33 0.03 1.54
C THR A 91 -33.10 1.54 1.49
N GLY A 92 -33.89 2.29 0.70
CA GLY A 92 -33.71 3.74 0.52
C GLY A 92 -32.41 4.13 -0.19
N SER A 93 -31.68 3.16 -0.77
CA SER A 93 -30.33 3.38 -1.30
C SER A 93 -30.09 2.61 -2.59
N PHE A 94 -29.40 3.25 -3.53
CA PHE A 94 -28.96 2.64 -4.78
C PHE A 94 -27.66 1.81 -4.64
N GLN A 95 -27.01 1.85 -3.48
CA GLN A 95 -25.80 1.08 -3.20
C GLN A 95 -26.14 -0.41 -3.18
N LYS A 96 -25.41 -1.22 -3.96
CA LYS A 96 -25.53 -2.68 -3.87
C LYS A 96 -25.04 -3.12 -2.49
N ALA A 97 -25.79 -3.97 -1.81
CA ALA A 97 -25.34 -4.60 -0.58
C ALA A 97 -23.97 -5.26 -0.82
N ALA A 98 -23.00 -4.94 0.04
CA ALA A 98 -21.67 -5.50 -0.07
C ALA A 98 -21.80 -7.02 -0.02
N ARG A 99 -21.37 -7.69 -1.09
CA ARG A 99 -21.24 -9.15 -1.09
C ARG A 99 -20.12 -9.48 -0.10
N ASN A 100 -20.50 -9.87 1.11
CA ASN A 100 -19.57 -10.35 2.11
C ASN A 100 -19.08 -11.72 1.65
N ARG A 101 -17.99 -11.73 0.86
CA ARG A 101 -17.27 -12.97 0.57
C ARG A 101 -16.46 -13.27 1.82
N ASP A 102 -16.88 -14.29 2.56
CA ASP A 102 -16.12 -14.77 3.71
C ASP A 102 -14.67 -15.05 3.28
N ARG A 103 -13.74 -14.51 4.07
CA ARG A 103 -12.29 -14.59 3.84
C ARG A 103 -11.77 -15.98 4.21
N MET A 104 -12.23 -17.03 3.53
CA MET A 104 -11.99 -18.41 3.93
C MET A 104 -10.50 -18.83 4.03
N ALA A 105 -9.57 -18.13 3.37
CA ALA A 105 -8.14 -18.43 3.42
C ALA A 105 -7.36 -17.64 4.49
N ARG A 106 -7.97 -16.59 5.06
CA ARG A 106 -7.33 -15.66 5.99
C ARG A 106 -8.05 -15.76 7.34
N THR A 107 -7.77 -16.86 8.04
CA THR A 107 -8.15 -17.06 9.43
C THR A 107 -7.20 -16.25 10.32
N GLU A 108 -7.69 -15.68 11.42
CA GLU A 108 -6.86 -14.94 12.40
C GLU A 108 -5.61 -15.72 12.82
N LEU A 109 -5.74 -17.05 13.02
CA LEU A 109 -4.62 -17.95 13.33
C LEU A 109 -3.51 -17.92 12.26
N ASN A 110 -3.89 -17.91 10.98
CA ASN A 110 -2.93 -17.87 9.89
C ASN A 110 -2.23 -16.51 9.80
N GLU A 111 -2.93 -15.43 10.14
CA GLU A 111 -2.33 -14.10 10.22
C GLU A 111 -1.29 -14.05 11.34
N GLU A 112 -1.65 -14.54 12.53
CA GLU A 112 -0.75 -14.56 13.68
C GLU A 112 0.53 -15.36 13.40
N ILE A 113 0.42 -16.54 12.78
CA ILE A 113 1.58 -17.35 12.40
C ILE A 113 2.48 -16.60 11.40
N VAL A 114 1.90 -15.96 10.38
CA VAL A 114 2.68 -15.20 9.38
C VAL A 114 3.41 -14.04 10.05
N LEU A 115 2.75 -13.31 10.95
CA LEU A 115 3.35 -12.17 11.63
C LEU A 115 4.44 -12.59 12.61
N ASP A 116 4.24 -13.67 13.36
CA ASP A 116 5.25 -14.22 14.29
C ASP A 116 6.51 -14.70 13.56
N MET A 117 6.35 -15.36 12.41
CA MET A 117 7.48 -15.77 11.57
C MET A 117 8.29 -14.57 11.08
N VAL A 118 7.62 -13.51 10.64
CA VAL A 118 8.28 -12.30 10.14
C VAL A 118 8.91 -11.47 11.27
N GLU A 119 8.29 -11.42 12.44
CA GLU A 119 8.87 -10.79 13.64
C GLU A 119 10.13 -11.53 14.10
N THR A 120 10.09 -12.86 14.11
CA THR A 120 11.23 -13.70 14.51
C THR A 120 12.37 -13.63 13.48
N THR A 121 12.05 -13.67 12.19
CA THR A 121 13.04 -13.61 11.11
C THR A 121 12.57 -12.67 9.99
N PRO A 122 12.93 -11.38 10.06
CA PRO A 122 12.44 -10.38 9.11
C PRO A 122 13.05 -10.53 7.71
N SER A 123 14.08 -11.38 7.54
CA SER A 123 14.69 -11.67 6.24
C SER A 123 14.00 -12.80 5.46
N LEU A 124 12.88 -13.33 5.96
CA LEU A 124 12.17 -14.43 5.31
C LEU A 124 11.56 -14.01 3.98
N SER A 125 11.61 -14.95 3.02
CA SER A 125 10.94 -14.75 1.75
C SER A 125 9.45 -15.04 1.87
N THR A 126 8.62 -14.18 1.27
CA THR A 126 7.16 -14.39 1.22
C THR A 126 6.76 -15.69 0.53
N ARG A 127 7.59 -16.19 -0.40
CA ARG A 127 7.41 -17.51 -1.01
C ARG A 127 7.78 -18.66 -0.08
N GLY A 128 8.81 -18.50 0.75
CA GLY A 128 9.16 -19.47 1.79
C GLY A 128 8.04 -19.61 2.80
N ILE A 129 7.57 -18.49 3.34
CA ILE A 129 6.42 -18.45 4.26
C ILE A 129 5.17 -19.09 3.63
N ALA A 130 4.91 -18.84 2.34
CA ALA A 130 3.81 -19.45 1.60
C ALA A 130 3.90 -20.98 1.57
N ASN A 131 5.09 -21.51 1.30
CA ASN A 131 5.31 -22.95 1.25
C ASN A 131 5.25 -23.59 2.64
N ASP A 132 5.75 -22.91 3.67
CA ASP A 132 5.79 -23.44 5.04
C ASP A 132 4.39 -23.55 5.65
N ILE A 133 3.52 -22.57 5.40
CA ILE A 133 2.16 -22.51 5.98
C ILE A 133 1.11 -23.10 5.00
N GLY A 134 1.44 -23.23 3.71
CA GLY A 134 0.51 -23.72 2.68
C GLY A 134 -0.53 -22.68 2.24
N ILE A 135 -0.22 -21.39 2.39
CA ILE A 135 -1.09 -20.27 2.01
C ILE A 135 -0.61 -19.66 0.69
N SER A 136 -1.53 -19.12 -0.10
CA SER A 136 -1.15 -18.41 -1.32
C SER A 136 -0.23 -17.21 -1.02
N TYR A 137 0.80 -17.03 -1.85
CA TYR A 137 1.69 -15.87 -1.82
C TYR A 137 0.93 -14.53 -1.76
N SER A 138 -0.16 -14.42 -2.51
CA SER A 138 -0.97 -13.18 -2.55
C SER A 138 -1.66 -12.89 -1.22
N SER A 139 -2.07 -13.93 -0.48
CA SER A 139 -2.67 -13.75 0.85
C SER A 139 -1.63 -13.26 1.85
N ILE A 140 -0.41 -13.80 1.83
CA ILE A 140 0.68 -13.35 2.70
C ILE A 140 1.01 -11.89 2.45
N TRP A 141 1.13 -11.48 1.19
CA TRP A 141 1.36 -10.07 0.87
C TRP A 141 0.28 -9.15 1.44
N ARG A 142 -0.99 -9.57 1.38
CA ARG A 142 -2.10 -8.78 1.94
C ARG A 142 -2.08 -8.76 3.47
N ILE A 143 -1.66 -9.84 4.12
CA ILE A 143 -1.50 -9.88 5.58
C ILE A 143 -0.40 -8.88 5.98
N LEU A 144 0.76 -8.92 5.31
CA LEU A 144 1.86 -8.01 5.59
C LEU A 144 1.51 -6.55 5.32
N ASP A 145 0.82 -6.27 4.20
CA ASP A 145 0.37 -4.93 3.83
C ASP A 145 -0.65 -4.37 4.84
N ASP A 146 -1.64 -5.18 5.25
CA ASP A 146 -2.61 -4.79 6.27
C ASP A 146 -1.97 -4.53 7.64
N SER A 147 -0.85 -5.22 7.95
CA SER A 147 -0.03 -4.97 9.14
C SER A 147 1.01 -3.86 8.97
N ALA A 148 0.96 -3.12 7.85
CA ALA A 148 1.90 -2.06 7.49
C ALA A 148 3.38 -2.49 7.47
N LEU A 149 3.65 -3.76 7.19
CA LEU A 149 5.00 -4.30 7.04
C LEU A 149 5.46 -4.17 5.60
N HIS A 150 6.63 -3.57 5.42
CA HIS A 150 7.22 -3.34 4.11
C HIS A 150 8.62 -3.98 4.01
N PRO A 151 9.01 -4.48 2.83
CA PRO A 151 10.34 -5.01 2.63
C PRO A 151 11.33 -3.87 2.40
N PHE A 152 12.32 -3.75 3.28
CA PHE A 152 13.41 -2.79 3.14
C PHE A 152 14.69 -3.50 2.70
N HIS A 153 15.32 -3.02 1.63
CA HIS A 153 16.56 -3.61 1.12
C HIS A 153 17.76 -3.28 2.01
N TYR A 154 18.66 -4.25 2.15
CA TYR A 154 19.92 -4.05 2.87
C TYR A 154 20.81 -3.06 2.14
N GLN A 155 21.28 -2.05 2.87
CA GLN A 155 22.29 -1.12 2.39
C GLN A 155 23.67 -1.78 2.49
N ARG A 156 24.38 -1.79 1.38
CA ARG A 156 25.73 -2.33 1.35
C ARG A 156 26.70 -1.29 1.90
N VAL A 157 27.38 -1.63 2.99
CA VAL A 157 28.38 -0.76 3.62
C VAL A 157 29.76 -1.40 3.59
N HIS A 158 30.80 -0.57 3.63
CA HIS A 158 32.17 -1.05 3.77
C HIS A 158 32.42 -1.51 5.22
N SER A 159 33.19 -2.57 5.41
CA SER A 159 33.61 -3.00 6.74
C SER A 159 34.70 -2.06 7.26
N LEU A 160 34.33 -1.02 8.00
CA LEU A 160 35.27 -0.10 8.63
C LEU A 160 35.83 -0.70 9.92
N LYS A 161 37.12 -0.53 10.16
CA LYS A 161 37.77 -0.83 11.44
C LYS A 161 37.77 0.41 12.33
N GLU A 162 37.91 0.22 13.64
CA GLU A 162 37.94 1.33 14.61
C GLU A 162 39.05 2.35 14.31
N CYS A 163 40.18 1.89 13.80
CA CYS A 163 41.30 2.75 13.41
C CYS A 163 41.01 3.63 12.19
N ASP A 164 39.98 3.35 11.39
CA ASP A 164 39.65 4.13 10.19
C ASP A 164 38.88 5.41 10.49
N PHE A 165 38.12 5.45 11.61
CA PHE A 165 37.18 6.54 11.86
C PHE A 165 37.89 7.89 12.03
N ALA A 166 38.94 7.94 12.85
CA ALA A 166 39.65 9.20 13.13
C ALA A 166 40.35 9.77 11.87
N PRO A 167 41.12 9.00 11.08
CA PRO A 167 41.71 9.49 9.83
C PRO A 167 40.66 9.97 8.82
N ARG A 168 39.54 9.25 8.67
CA ARG A 168 38.46 9.63 7.75
C ARG A 168 37.78 10.93 8.16
N GLN A 169 37.56 11.13 9.45
CA GLN A 169 36.99 12.37 9.96
C GLN A 169 37.95 13.54 9.77
N ALA A 170 39.24 13.35 10.09
CA ALA A 170 40.28 14.36 9.91
C ALA A 170 40.41 14.78 8.44
N PHE A 171 40.44 13.81 7.51
CA PHE A 171 40.45 14.09 6.08
C PHE A 171 39.21 14.87 5.63
N SER A 172 38.01 14.46 6.08
CA SER A 172 36.76 15.13 5.70
C SER A 172 36.75 16.59 6.18
N GLN A 173 37.18 16.84 7.41
CA GLN A 173 37.30 18.20 7.96
C GLN A 173 38.33 19.02 7.20
N TRP A 174 39.50 18.45 6.92
CA TRP A 174 40.53 19.11 6.12
C TRP A 174 40.02 19.47 4.71
N TYR A 175 39.32 18.55 4.04
CA TYR A 175 38.76 18.80 2.71
C TYR A 175 37.73 19.94 2.71
N LEU A 176 36.88 20.00 3.74
CA LEU A 176 35.93 21.10 3.91
C LEU A 176 36.65 22.45 4.10
N GLN A 177 37.75 22.48 4.85
CA GLN A 177 38.57 23.69 5.02
C GLN A 177 39.23 24.12 3.70
N GLN A 178 39.76 23.18 2.91
CA GLN A 178 40.33 23.48 1.59
C GLN A 178 39.28 24.08 0.65
N ARG A 179 38.04 23.57 0.68
CA ARG A 179 36.94 24.15 -0.10
C ARG A 179 36.54 25.57 0.32
N ILE A 180 36.67 25.90 1.62
CA ILE A 180 36.40 27.26 2.11
C ILE A 180 37.51 28.21 1.65
N ALA A 181 38.77 27.78 1.76
CA ALA A 181 39.93 28.58 1.33
C ALA A 181 39.96 28.79 -0.19
N ASN A 182 39.59 27.77 -0.96
CA ASN A 182 39.50 27.84 -2.42
C ASN A 182 38.21 27.14 -2.90
N PRO A 183 37.20 27.92 -3.35
CA PRO A 183 35.94 27.37 -3.88
C PRO A 183 36.13 26.40 -5.06
N PHE A 184 37.21 26.54 -5.84
CA PHE A 184 37.54 25.72 -7.01
C PHE A 184 38.44 24.52 -6.69
N PHE A 185 38.79 24.29 -5.42
CA PHE A 185 39.69 23.20 -5.02
C PHE A 185 39.26 21.84 -5.58
N ALA A 186 37.95 21.53 -5.52
CA ALA A 186 37.43 20.26 -6.03
C ALA A 186 37.71 20.03 -7.52
N ALA A 187 37.76 21.11 -8.33
CA ALA A 187 38.06 21.02 -9.76
C ALA A 187 39.55 20.80 -10.06
N SER A 188 40.44 21.07 -9.08
CA SER A 188 41.87 20.83 -9.20
C SER A 188 42.32 19.44 -8.73
N VAL A 189 41.41 18.64 -8.15
CA VAL A 189 41.72 17.30 -7.64
C VAL A 189 41.37 16.25 -8.69
N LEU A 190 42.36 15.46 -9.09
CA LEU A 190 42.16 14.27 -9.92
C LEU A 190 42.19 13.02 -9.03
N PHE A 191 41.12 12.25 -9.04
CA PHE A 191 41.07 10.96 -8.37
C PHE A 191 41.36 9.84 -9.36
N THR A 192 42.23 8.92 -8.98
CA THR A 192 42.51 7.69 -9.72
C THR A 192 42.18 6.51 -8.81
N ASP A 193 41.49 5.50 -9.33
CA ASP A 193 41.25 4.24 -8.64
C ASP A 193 41.80 3.05 -9.44
N GLU A 194 42.02 1.95 -8.74
CA GLU A 194 42.37 0.67 -9.33
C GLU A 194 41.19 -0.28 -9.11
N ALA A 195 40.65 -0.84 -10.20
CA ALA A 195 39.54 -1.77 -10.14
C ALA A 195 40.05 -3.21 -10.19
N SER A 196 40.00 -3.92 -9.05
CA SER A 196 40.32 -5.35 -9.00
C SER A 196 39.07 -6.20 -9.23
N PHE A 197 39.11 -7.07 -10.23
CA PHE A 197 38.09 -8.11 -10.43
C PHE A 197 38.42 -9.31 -9.57
N SER A 198 37.42 -9.83 -8.87
CA SER A 198 37.62 -10.89 -7.90
C SER A 198 36.56 -11.96 -8.06
N ARG A 199 36.87 -13.20 -7.65
CA ARG A 199 36.02 -14.38 -7.89
C ARG A 199 34.88 -14.52 -6.87
N GLU A 200 34.77 -13.63 -5.89
CA GLU A 200 33.71 -13.67 -4.90
C GLU A 200 32.34 -13.45 -5.55
N GLY A 201 31.36 -14.23 -5.11
CA GLY A 201 30.01 -14.22 -5.65
C GLY A 201 29.38 -12.82 -5.61
N ILE A 202 28.61 -12.51 -6.65
CA ILE A 202 27.80 -11.30 -6.70
C ILE A 202 26.69 -11.43 -5.66
N PHE A 203 26.69 -10.54 -4.69
CA PHE A 203 25.61 -10.44 -3.73
C PHE A 203 24.36 -9.87 -4.42
N ASN A 204 23.31 -10.68 -4.55
CA ASN A 204 22.03 -10.22 -5.09
C ASN A 204 21.28 -9.39 -4.03
N THR A 205 21.48 -8.08 -4.05
CA THR A 205 20.84 -7.12 -3.13
C THR A 205 19.31 -7.13 -3.23
N HIS A 206 18.74 -7.52 -4.38
CA HIS A 206 17.29 -7.53 -4.56
C HIS A 206 16.60 -8.60 -3.72
N ASN A 207 17.29 -9.74 -3.50
CA ASN A 207 16.78 -10.83 -2.67
C ASN A 207 17.09 -10.64 -1.18
N SER A 208 17.85 -9.59 -0.83
CA SER A 208 18.16 -9.27 0.56
C SER A 208 17.27 -8.11 1.00
N TYR A 209 16.25 -8.43 1.77
CA TYR A 209 15.38 -7.45 2.40
C TYR A 209 15.03 -7.86 3.82
N SER A 210 14.59 -6.90 4.61
CA SER A 210 14.11 -7.06 5.96
C SER A 210 12.71 -6.45 6.03
N TRP A 211 11.73 -7.21 6.50
CA TRP A 211 10.39 -6.70 6.76
C TRP A 211 10.37 -5.85 8.02
N ALA A 212 9.77 -4.67 7.95
CA ALA A 212 9.56 -3.80 9.10
C ALA A 212 8.43 -2.80 8.83
N ALA A 213 7.86 -2.21 9.88
CA ALA A 213 6.87 -1.14 9.75
C ALA A 213 7.52 0.22 9.40
N ALA A 214 8.75 0.42 9.86
CA ALA A 214 9.56 1.60 9.56
C ALA A 214 10.95 1.15 9.08
N ASN A 215 11.61 1.98 8.28
CA ASN A 215 12.92 1.63 7.72
C ASN A 215 13.94 1.40 8.84
N PRO A 216 14.45 0.17 9.03
CA PRO A 216 15.40 -0.14 10.09
C PRO A 216 16.84 0.27 9.73
N HIS A 217 17.06 0.86 8.54
CA HIS A 217 18.38 1.17 8.01
C HIS A 217 19.33 -0.04 8.09
N VAL A 218 18.79 -1.22 7.73
CA VAL A 218 19.55 -2.47 7.76
C VAL A 218 20.76 -2.35 6.84
N THR A 219 21.94 -2.57 7.41
CA THR A 219 23.20 -2.56 6.68
C THR A 219 23.77 -3.96 6.61
N ARG A 220 24.49 -4.25 5.53
CA ARG A 220 25.27 -5.46 5.38
C ARG A 220 26.67 -5.09 4.93
N THR A 221 27.66 -5.48 5.73
CA THR A 221 29.07 -5.26 5.41
C THR A 221 29.48 -6.13 4.22
N ARG A 222 30.18 -5.53 3.26
CA ARG A 222 30.85 -6.26 2.18
C ARG A 222 32.36 -6.13 2.33
N ALA A 223 33.03 -7.27 2.14
CA ALA A 223 34.47 -7.46 2.08
C ALA A 223 35.17 -7.06 3.39
N ALA A 224 35.86 -8.02 4.00
CA ALA A 224 36.86 -7.68 5.00
C ALA A 224 37.96 -6.88 4.30
N GLN A 225 38.50 -5.87 4.99
CA GLN A 225 39.65 -5.11 4.49
C GLN A 225 40.86 -6.02 4.27
N ASP A 226 40.98 -7.07 5.07
CA ASP A 226 42.02 -8.07 4.94
C ASP A 226 41.52 -9.19 4.02
N ARG A 227 42.16 -9.33 2.87
CA ARG A 227 42.02 -10.50 2.01
C ARG A 227 43.18 -11.44 2.28
N PHE A 228 42.86 -12.68 2.64
CA PHE A 228 43.87 -13.74 2.67
C PHE A 228 44.29 -14.05 1.24
N LEU A 229 45.58 -13.83 0.95
CA LEU A 229 46.21 -14.33 -0.27
C LEU A 229 46.76 -15.72 0.04
N VAL A 230 46.24 -16.73 -0.63
CA VAL A 230 46.87 -18.05 -0.66
C VAL A 230 47.62 -18.12 -1.98
N ASN A 231 48.95 -18.18 -1.91
CA ASN A 231 49.75 -18.55 -3.08
C ASN A 231 49.51 -20.03 -3.34
N VAL A 232 48.97 -20.34 -4.53
CA VAL A 232 48.83 -21.71 -5.05
C VAL A 232 50.05 -22.05 -5.87
#